data_AF-A0A939WKQ0-F1
#
_entry.id   AF-A0A939WKQ0-F1
#
_cell.length_a   1.000
_cell.length_b   1.000
_cell.length_c   1.000
_cell.angle_alpha   90.00
_cell.angle_beta   90.00
_cell.angle_gamma   90.00
#
_symmetry.space_group_name_H-M   'P 1'
#
loop_
_entity.id
_entity.type
_entity.pdbx_description
1 polymer ?
#
loop_
_entity_poly.entity_id
_entity_poly.type
_entity_poly.pdbx_seq_one_letter_code
_entity_poly.pdbx_strand_id
1 'polypeptide(L)'
;MANMELLVRTLSFIEDHLEDDLNTETIAKECYASKSSLEKTFKFSLNFSVRDYIIRRRMTKAARLMFQKPELSLLDIAVMYGYSSHEAFTRAFTQVWKCTPSEFKAGSKKRLSPLDLFPRITGIFQVQGEDFMRKAVDVSELYDFIKSRKDCWFISCDIMNLIPINEISRDVGDIAILESMRRMEKASGEEDLIFRIGGDEFVILTNSSDEEYAKSIQEKILSLNGKLLPYDKKDVPMSLYAVLRKNDFKALKYSELFDNLMIKMEEKQSQG
;
A
#
# COMPACT_ATOMS: atom_id res chain seq x y z
N MET A 1 -15.48 10.19 17.92
CA MET A 1 -14.34 11.11 18.13
C MET A 1 -13.20 10.44 18.91
N ALA A 2 -13.40 9.96 20.15
CA ALA A 2 -12.32 9.33 20.97
C ALA A 2 -11.56 8.18 20.28
N ASN A 3 -12.25 7.30 19.53
CA ASN A 3 -11.61 6.19 18.82
C ASN A 3 -10.70 6.64 17.67
N MET A 4 -11.05 7.71 16.95
CA MET A 4 -10.20 8.27 15.89
C MET A 4 -8.96 8.92 16.49
N GLU A 5 -9.11 9.63 17.61
CA GLU A 5 -8.00 10.26 18.30
C GLU A 5 -7.01 9.22 18.83
N LEU A 6 -7.51 8.14 19.46
CA LEU A 6 -6.68 7.01 19.88
C LEU A 6 -5.91 6.42 18.69
N LEU A 7 -6.56 6.25 17.55
CA LEU A 7 -5.93 5.69 16.36
C LEU A 7 -4.82 6.58 15.81
N VAL A 8 -5.05 7.89 15.68
CA VAL A 8 -4.05 8.84 15.20
C VAL A 8 -2.83 8.88 16.12
N ARG A 9 -3.04 8.91 17.45
CA ARG A 9 -1.94 8.85 18.42
C ARG A 9 -1.16 7.54 18.30
N THR A 10 -1.86 6.42 18.17
CA THR A 10 -1.26 5.09 17.97
C THR A 10 -0.39 5.05 16.72
N LEU A 11 -0.91 5.56 15.60
CA LEU A 11 -0.17 5.61 14.34
C LEU A 11 1.07 6.49 14.43
N SER A 12 0.96 7.69 15.03
CA SER A 12 2.12 8.58 15.22
C SER A 12 3.17 7.92 16.10
N PHE A 13 2.76 7.38 17.25
CA PHE A 13 3.67 6.73 18.18
C PHE A 13 4.43 5.58 17.52
N ILE A 14 3.74 4.72 16.76
CA ILE A 14 4.39 3.61 16.05
C ILE A 14 5.44 4.13 15.07
N GLU A 15 5.11 5.14 14.26
CA GLU A 15 6.03 5.67 13.25
C GLU A 15 7.29 6.29 13.85
N ASP A 16 7.15 6.98 14.99
CA ASP A 16 8.25 7.64 15.69
C ASP A 16 9.19 6.63 16.38
N HIS A 17 8.72 5.41 16.61
CA HIS A 17 9.42 4.36 17.37
C HIS A 17 9.64 3.06 16.54
N LEU A 18 9.63 3.14 15.20
CA LEU A 18 9.76 1.95 14.34
C LEU A 18 11.08 1.19 14.54
N GLU A 19 12.13 1.85 15.04
CA GLU A 19 13.45 1.27 15.30
C GLU A 19 13.58 0.66 16.71
N ASP A 20 12.62 0.95 17.60
CA ASP A 20 12.64 0.51 19.00
C ASP A 20 12.04 -0.89 19.19
N ASP A 21 12.16 -1.47 20.39
CA ASP A 21 11.43 -2.70 20.72
C ASP A 21 9.94 -2.41 21.01
N LEU A 22 9.13 -2.46 19.95
CA LEU A 22 7.70 -2.21 20.01
C LEU A 22 6.90 -3.48 20.32
N ASN A 23 6.11 -3.40 21.39
CA ASN A 23 5.05 -4.35 21.66
C ASN A 23 3.70 -3.62 21.86
N THR A 24 2.59 -4.32 21.59
CA THR A 24 1.26 -3.73 21.63
C THR A 24 0.88 -3.25 23.03
N GLU A 25 1.34 -3.91 24.10
CA GLU A 25 1.12 -3.47 25.48
C GLU A 25 1.71 -2.08 25.75
N THR A 26 2.97 -1.85 25.35
CA THR A 26 3.67 -0.57 25.50
C THR A 26 2.96 0.52 24.71
N ILE A 27 2.62 0.25 23.44
CA ILE A 27 1.92 1.22 22.59
C ILE A 27 0.58 1.62 23.20
N ALA A 28 -0.18 0.65 23.72
CA ALA A 28 -1.47 0.92 24.36
C ALA A 28 -1.31 1.79 25.62
N LYS A 29 -0.30 1.50 26.44
CA LYS A 29 0.01 2.28 27.64
C LYS A 29 0.36 3.73 27.30
N GLU A 30 1.24 3.96 26.33
CA GLU A 30 1.63 5.29 25.88
C GLU A 30 0.48 6.07 25.22
N CYS A 31 -0.47 5.35 24.62
CA CYS A 31 -1.69 5.94 24.05
C CYS A 31 -2.84 6.09 25.07
N TYR A 32 -2.60 5.84 26.36
CA TYR A 32 -3.60 5.89 27.44
C TYR A 32 -4.83 4.99 27.18
N ALA A 33 -4.61 3.82 26.59
CA ALA A 33 -5.64 2.86 26.25
C ALA A 33 -5.34 1.46 26.78
N SER A 34 -6.39 0.64 26.93
CA SER A 34 -6.19 -0.80 27.12
C SER A 34 -5.76 -1.45 25.80
N LYS A 35 -4.93 -2.50 25.88
CA LYS A 35 -4.52 -3.30 24.72
C LYS A 35 -5.72 -3.74 23.88
N SER A 36 -6.78 -4.25 24.53
CA SER A 36 -7.98 -4.72 23.83
C SER A 36 -8.71 -3.58 23.10
N SER A 37 -8.84 -2.40 23.72
CA SER A 37 -9.47 -1.25 23.08
C SER A 37 -8.65 -0.79 21.87
N LEU A 38 -7.33 -0.74 22.01
CA LEU A 38 -6.44 -0.33 20.92
C LEU A 38 -6.51 -1.33 19.76
N GLU A 39 -6.38 -2.64 20.02
CA GLU A 39 -6.45 -3.68 18.99
C GLU A 39 -7.81 -3.69 18.27
N LYS A 40 -8.91 -3.53 19.00
CA LYS A 40 -10.26 -3.45 18.41
C LYS A 40 -10.40 -2.22 17.53
N THR A 41 -10.05 -1.05 18.03
CA THR A 41 -10.12 0.20 17.26
C THR A 41 -9.22 0.13 16.03
N PHE A 42 -7.98 -0.31 16.18
CA PHE A 42 -7.03 -0.41 15.09
C PHE A 42 -7.50 -1.41 14.01
N LYS A 43 -7.93 -2.60 14.42
CA LYS A 43 -8.45 -3.62 13.49
C LYS A 43 -9.74 -3.17 12.81
N PHE A 44 -10.66 -2.56 13.55
CA PHE A 44 -11.92 -2.05 13.00
C PHE A 44 -11.67 -0.93 11.98
N SER A 45 -10.79 0.02 12.31
CA SER A 45 -10.53 1.19 11.46
C SER A 45 -9.62 0.89 10.28
N LEU A 46 -8.65 -0.02 10.42
CA LEU A 46 -7.62 -0.24 9.42
C LEU A 46 -7.70 -1.61 8.73
N ASN A 47 -8.46 -2.55 9.28
CA ASN A 47 -8.57 -3.94 8.84
C ASN A 47 -7.26 -4.73 8.92
N PHE A 48 -6.26 -4.29 9.68
CA PHE A 48 -5.05 -5.05 10.01
C PHE A 48 -4.72 -4.91 11.50
N SER A 49 -3.90 -5.83 12.02
CA SER A 49 -3.44 -5.72 13.41
C SER A 49 -2.35 -4.65 13.54
N VAL A 50 -2.14 -4.17 14.77
CA VAL A 50 -1.05 -3.25 15.11
C VAL A 50 0.31 -3.86 14.72
N ARG A 51 0.49 -5.15 15.00
CA ARG A 51 1.70 -5.89 14.65
C ARG A 51 1.92 -5.95 13.13
N ASP A 52 0.88 -6.22 12.36
CA ASP A 52 0.98 -6.25 10.89
C ASP A 52 1.40 -4.89 10.34
N TYR A 53 0.86 -3.81 10.90
CA TYR A 53 1.23 -2.45 10.54
C TYR A 53 2.72 -2.19 10.80
N ILE A 54 3.20 -2.49 12.01
CA ILE A 54 4.62 -2.34 12.39
C ILE A 54 5.53 -3.13 11.44
N ILE A 55 5.23 -4.41 11.19
CA ILE A 55 6.03 -5.26 10.31
C ILE A 55 6.09 -4.66 8.90
N ARG A 56 4.94 -4.29 8.32
CA ARG A 56 4.89 -3.72 6.97
C ARG A 56 5.66 -2.40 6.87
N ARG A 57 5.57 -1.53 7.89
CA ARG A 57 6.32 -0.26 7.95
C ARG A 57 7.81 -0.46 8.13
N ARG A 58 8.25 -1.36 9.01
CA ARG A 58 9.66 -1.75 9.16
C ARG A 58 10.23 -2.31 7.88
N MET A 59 9.53 -3.25 7.24
CA MET A 59 9.98 -3.87 5.99
C MET A 59 10.08 -2.86 4.85
N THR A 60 9.15 -1.90 4.80
CA THR A 60 9.17 -0.75 3.88
C THR A 60 10.41 0.12 4.06
N LYS A 61 10.70 0.52 5.31
CA LYS A 61 11.90 1.33 5.62
C LYS A 61 13.20 0.54 5.40
N ALA A 62 13.23 -0.74 5.75
CA ALA A 62 14.36 -1.63 5.52
C ALA A 62 14.70 -1.79 4.04
N ALA A 63 13.69 -2.06 3.20
CA ALA A 63 13.84 -2.11 1.75
C ALA A 63 14.43 -0.82 1.19
N ARG A 64 13.91 0.33 1.62
CA ARG A 64 14.44 1.64 1.22
C ARG A 64 15.90 1.82 1.63
N LEU A 65 16.25 1.43 2.85
CA LEU A 65 17.59 1.56 3.38
C LEU A 65 18.60 0.70 2.60
N MET A 66 18.20 -0.48 2.10
CA MET A 66 19.04 -1.30 1.23
C MET A 66 19.44 -0.58 -0.07
N PHE A 67 18.58 0.30 -0.60
CA PHE A 67 18.89 1.09 -1.81
C PHE A 67 19.70 2.35 -1.50
N GLN A 68 19.33 3.05 -0.43
CA GLN A 68 19.99 4.31 -0.06
C GLN A 68 21.41 4.10 0.46
N LYS A 69 21.64 2.95 1.10
CA LYS A 69 22.90 2.57 1.74
C LYS A 69 23.28 1.15 1.32
N PRO A 70 23.68 0.94 0.05
CA PRO A 70 24.01 -0.38 -0.47
C PRO A 70 25.17 -1.06 0.27
N GLU A 71 26.02 -0.28 0.95
CA GLU A 71 27.12 -0.73 1.80
C GLU A 71 26.66 -1.44 3.08
N LEU A 72 25.46 -1.16 3.58
CA LEU A 72 24.97 -1.79 4.81
C LEU A 72 24.66 -3.27 4.61
N SER A 73 25.07 -4.11 5.55
CA SER A 73 24.74 -5.53 5.50
C SER A 73 23.26 -5.74 5.81
N LEU A 74 22.69 -6.85 5.33
CA LEU A 74 21.31 -7.21 5.66
C LEU A 74 21.12 -7.45 7.17
N LEU A 75 22.19 -7.84 7.87
CA LEU A 75 22.18 -8.01 9.32
C LEU A 75 22.09 -6.66 10.03
N ASP A 76 22.86 -5.65 9.60
CA ASP A 76 22.79 -4.30 10.19
C ASP A 76 21.38 -3.72 10.04
N ILE A 77 20.77 -3.90 8.86
CA ILE A 77 19.40 -3.49 8.58
C ILE A 77 18.40 -4.22 9.46
N ALA A 78 18.57 -5.54 9.65
CA ALA A 78 17.72 -6.32 10.54
C ALA A 78 17.78 -5.79 11.99
N VAL A 79 18.99 -5.53 12.49
CA VAL A 79 19.23 -5.04 13.86
C VAL A 79 18.61 -3.66 14.08
N MET A 80 18.73 -2.73 13.13
CA MET A 80 18.11 -1.39 13.24
C MET A 80 16.59 -1.44 13.38
N TYR A 81 15.92 -2.48 12.87
CA TYR A 81 14.47 -2.64 12.99
C TYR A 81 14.07 -3.67 14.06
N GLY A 82 14.96 -3.94 15.02
CA GLY A 82 14.69 -4.75 16.21
C GLY A 82 14.63 -6.26 15.95
N TYR A 83 15.21 -6.76 14.86
CA TYR A 83 15.30 -8.20 14.60
C TYR A 83 16.59 -8.77 15.18
N SER A 84 16.46 -9.75 16.06
CA SER A 84 17.57 -10.43 16.74
C SER A 84 18.29 -11.46 15.87
N SER A 85 17.74 -11.84 14.72
CA SER A 85 18.38 -12.76 13.78
C SER A 85 18.04 -12.46 12.33
N HIS A 86 18.97 -12.83 11.43
CA HIS A 86 18.75 -12.74 9.99
C HIS A 86 17.58 -13.62 9.54
N GLU A 87 17.33 -14.79 10.13
CA GLU A 87 16.19 -15.63 9.73
C GLU A 87 14.84 -15.01 10.13
N ALA A 88 14.77 -14.35 11.29
CA ALA A 88 13.54 -13.66 11.70
C ALA A 88 13.22 -12.50 10.74
N PHE A 89 14.23 -11.70 10.39
CA PHE A 89 14.11 -10.63 9.41
C PHE A 89 13.72 -11.16 8.04
N THR A 90 14.44 -12.17 7.52
CA THR A 90 14.16 -12.75 6.20
C THR A 90 12.75 -13.34 6.10
N ARG A 91 12.25 -13.99 7.15
CA ARG A 91 10.86 -14.49 7.18
C ARG A 91 9.84 -13.35 7.12
N ALA A 92 10.00 -12.33 7.95
CA ALA A 92 9.11 -11.16 7.96
C ALA A 92 9.17 -10.41 6.62
N PHE A 93 10.38 -10.24 6.08
CA PHE A 93 10.61 -9.61 4.79
C PHE A 93 9.94 -10.40 3.67
N THR A 94 10.15 -11.72 3.61
CA THR A 94 9.52 -12.59 2.59
C THR A 94 8.01 -12.62 2.71
N GLN A 95 7.45 -12.54 3.92
CA GLN A 95 6.01 -12.47 4.13
C GLN A 95 5.41 -11.20 3.50
N VAL A 96 6.10 -10.06 3.61
CA VAL A 96 5.67 -8.77 3.06
C VAL A 96 5.96 -8.68 1.56
N TRP A 97 7.19 -9.00 1.16
CA TRP A 97 7.76 -8.77 -0.17
C TRP A 97 7.67 -9.95 -1.14
N LYS A 98 7.24 -11.11 -0.64
CA LYS A 98 7.17 -12.37 -1.39
C LYS A 98 8.48 -12.73 -2.10
N CYS A 99 9.60 -12.28 -1.55
CA CYS A 99 10.98 -12.62 -1.92
C CYS A 99 11.93 -12.36 -0.74
N THR A 100 13.11 -12.95 -0.78
CA THR A 100 14.10 -12.79 0.29
C THR A 100 14.76 -11.41 0.23
N PRO A 101 15.30 -10.88 1.35
CA PRO A 101 16.05 -9.63 1.36
C PRO A 101 17.25 -9.63 0.41
N SER A 102 17.91 -10.77 0.24
CA SER A 102 19.06 -10.92 -0.67
C SER A 102 18.65 -10.81 -2.13
N GLU A 103 17.58 -11.50 -2.53
CA GLU A 103 17.01 -11.39 -3.89
C GLU A 103 16.53 -9.98 -4.18
N PHE A 104 15.98 -9.32 -3.16
CA PHE A 104 15.54 -7.93 -3.24
C PHE A 104 16.72 -6.97 -3.43
N LYS A 105 17.78 -7.13 -2.63
CA LYS A 105 19.00 -6.29 -2.71
C LYS A 105 19.80 -6.52 -4.00
N ALA A 106 19.81 -7.73 -4.54
CA ALA A 106 20.51 -8.07 -5.78
C ALA A 106 19.83 -7.55 -7.07
N GLY A 107 18.65 -6.91 -6.97
CA GLY A 107 17.95 -6.36 -8.12
C GLY A 107 17.28 -7.40 -9.03
N SER A 108 17.18 -8.66 -8.58
CA SER A 108 16.55 -9.76 -9.33
C SER A 108 15.05 -9.57 -9.56
N LYS A 109 14.39 -8.74 -8.75
CA LYS A 109 13.11 -8.11 -9.10
C LYS A 109 13.39 -6.67 -9.50
N LYS A 110 13.16 -6.36 -10.77
CA LYS A 110 13.32 -5.04 -11.38
C LYS A 110 12.68 -3.97 -10.48
N ARG A 111 13.51 -2.98 -10.13
CA ARG A 111 13.21 -1.66 -9.56
C ARG A 111 11.91 -1.57 -8.74
N LEU A 112 12.11 -1.43 -7.43
CA LEU A 112 11.12 -1.03 -6.43
C LEU A 112 9.95 -0.25 -7.05
N SER A 113 8.83 -0.94 -7.28
CA SER A 113 7.58 -0.26 -7.55
C SER A 113 7.20 0.44 -6.24
N PRO A 114 6.85 1.73 -6.17
CA PRO A 114 6.47 2.36 -4.90
C PRO A 114 5.23 1.72 -4.21
N LEU A 115 4.61 0.70 -4.83
CA LEU A 115 3.58 -0.29 -4.38
C LEU A 115 4.03 -1.08 -3.21
N ASP A 116 5.31 -1.38 -3.28
CA ASP A 116 5.94 -2.24 -2.35
C ASP A 116 5.99 -1.53 -0.99
N LEU A 117 6.13 -0.20 -0.99
CA LEU A 117 6.22 0.59 0.21
C LEU A 117 4.83 0.73 0.83
N PHE A 118 4.58 -0.03 1.90
CA PHE A 118 3.40 0.14 2.73
C PHE A 118 3.49 1.51 3.39
N PRO A 119 2.64 2.47 3.01
CA PRO A 119 2.91 3.87 3.32
C PRO A 119 2.50 4.20 4.76
N ARG A 120 3.05 5.28 5.32
CA ARG A 120 2.69 5.75 6.67
C ARG A 120 1.25 6.24 6.64
N ILE A 121 0.44 5.86 7.61
CA ILE A 121 -0.94 6.36 7.72
C ILE A 121 -0.92 7.57 8.64
N THR A 122 -1.35 8.72 8.15
CA THR A 122 -1.35 10.02 8.87
C THR A 122 -2.68 10.35 9.51
N GLY A 123 -3.75 9.66 9.14
CA GLY A 123 -5.07 9.90 9.72
C GLY A 123 -6.16 9.05 9.11
N ILE A 124 -7.36 9.15 9.69
CA ILE A 124 -8.59 8.63 9.10
C ILE A 124 -9.65 9.72 9.20
N PHE A 125 -10.32 10.02 8.09
CA PHE A 125 -11.35 11.05 8.01
C PHE A 125 -12.70 10.42 7.66
N GLN A 126 -13.76 10.90 8.32
CA GLN A 126 -15.14 10.69 7.84
C GLN A 126 -15.39 11.65 6.69
N VAL A 127 -15.86 11.12 5.56
CA VAL A 127 -16.27 11.95 4.42
C VAL A 127 -17.74 12.31 4.59
N GLN A 128 -18.07 13.60 4.53
CA GLN A 128 -19.46 14.05 4.61
C GLN A 128 -20.27 13.44 3.46
N GLY A 129 -21.33 12.71 3.80
CA GLY A 129 -22.24 12.09 2.83
C GLY A 129 -21.86 10.67 2.39
N GLU A 130 -20.76 10.10 2.90
CA GLU A 130 -20.39 8.69 2.70
C GLU A 130 -20.33 7.97 4.07
N ASP A 131 -20.86 6.76 4.18
CA ASP A 131 -20.78 5.93 5.40
C ASP A 131 -19.36 5.37 5.67
N PHE A 132 -18.38 5.73 4.83
CA PHE A 132 -17.04 5.14 4.83
C PHE A 132 -15.98 6.07 5.44
N MET A 133 -14.96 5.46 6.06
CA MET A 133 -13.78 6.12 6.61
C MET A 133 -12.64 6.09 5.58
N ARG A 134 -12.11 7.26 5.18
CA ARG A 134 -10.94 7.33 4.28
C ARG A 134 -9.64 7.43 5.07
N LYS A 135 -8.62 6.67 4.65
CA LYS A 135 -7.28 6.69 5.25
C LYS A 135 -6.47 7.81 4.61
N ALA A 136 -5.93 8.70 5.42
CA ALA A 136 -4.92 9.65 5.00
C ALA A 136 -3.56 8.97 5.09
N VAL A 137 -2.79 9.08 4.02
CA VAL A 137 -1.50 8.42 3.89
C VAL A 137 -0.42 9.48 3.68
N ASP A 138 0.70 9.34 4.39
CA ASP A 138 1.94 10.09 4.14
C ASP A 138 2.58 9.56 2.85
N VAL A 139 2.26 10.24 1.76
CA VAL A 139 2.89 10.08 0.47
C VAL A 139 4.00 11.11 0.27
N SER A 140 4.54 11.79 1.30
CA SER A 140 5.56 12.86 1.09
C SER A 140 6.80 12.34 0.36
N GLU A 141 7.23 11.13 0.71
CA GLU A 141 8.34 10.43 0.04
C GLU A 141 8.03 10.10 -1.42
N LEU A 142 6.76 9.85 -1.72
CA LEU A 142 6.26 9.62 -3.06
C LEU A 142 6.03 10.97 -3.78
N TYR A 143 5.61 12.02 -3.09
CA TYR A 143 5.32 13.36 -3.62
C TYR A 143 6.56 13.97 -4.27
N ASP A 144 7.70 13.95 -3.59
CA ASP A 144 8.97 14.45 -4.15
C ASP A 144 9.37 13.66 -5.41
N PHE A 145 9.15 12.35 -5.40
CA PHE A 145 9.44 11.50 -6.53
C PHE A 145 8.48 11.74 -7.70
N ILE A 146 7.16 11.78 -7.46
CA ILE A 146 6.18 12.05 -8.51
C ILE A 146 6.46 13.44 -9.08
N LYS A 147 6.71 14.46 -8.25
CA LYS A 147 7.05 15.83 -8.68
C LYS A 147 8.32 15.90 -9.54
N SER A 148 9.28 14.98 -9.35
CA SER A 148 10.47 14.87 -10.20
C SER A 148 10.13 14.37 -11.62
N ARG A 149 9.02 13.64 -11.80
CA ARG A 149 8.49 13.21 -13.10
C ARG A 149 7.53 14.27 -13.65
N LYS A 150 7.98 15.00 -14.68
CA LYS A 150 7.13 15.92 -15.44
C LYS A 150 6.42 15.16 -16.57
N ASP A 151 5.19 15.55 -16.86
CA ASP A 151 4.39 15.06 -18.00
C ASP A 151 4.24 13.52 -18.03
N CYS A 152 3.43 12.99 -17.11
CA CYS A 152 3.15 11.56 -17.00
C CYS A 152 1.64 11.30 -16.80
N TRP A 153 1.25 10.03 -16.79
CA TRP A 153 -0.12 9.60 -16.55
C TRP A 153 -0.22 8.79 -15.26
N PHE A 154 -1.31 9.03 -14.53
CA PHE A 154 -1.75 8.18 -13.44
C PHE A 154 -2.81 7.20 -13.96
N ILE A 155 -2.73 5.96 -13.49
CA ILE A 155 -3.73 4.93 -13.70
C ILE A 155 -4.19 4.48 -12.32
N SER A 156 -5.26 5.07 -11.81
CA SER A 156 -5.84 4.70 -10.53
C SER A 156 -6.65 3.43 -10.69
N CYS A 157 -6.39 2.43 -9.86
CA CYS A 157 -7.05 1.14 -9.88
C CYS A 157 -7.70 0.82 -8.53
N ASP A 158 -8.83 0.13 -8.55
CA ASP A 158 -9.58 -0.25 -7.36
C ASP A 158 -10.20 -1.64 -7.53
N ILE A 159 -10.21 -2.47 -6.48
CA ILE A 159 -10.77 -3.82 -6.57
C ILE A 159 -12.29 -3.76 -6.48
N MET A 160 -12.97 -4.25 -7.52
CA MET A 160 -14.42 -4.37 -7.51
C MET A 160 -14.85 -5.38 -6.44
N ASN A 161 -15.77 -4.98 -5.57
CA ASN A 161 -16.43 -5.85 -4.59
C ASN A 161 -15.47 -6.58 -3.63
N LEU A 162 -14.41 -5.92 -3.14
CA LEU A 162 -13.48 -6.54 -2.19
C LEU A 162 -14.15 -6.97 -0.88
N ILE A 163 -15.20 -6.27 -0.43
CA ILE A 163 -15.94 -6.63 0.80
C ILE A 163 -16.54 -8.05 0.67
N PRO A 164 -17.38 -8.37 -0.34
CA PRO A 164 -17.83 -9.74 -0.58
C PRO A 164 -16.71 -10.78 -0.71
N ILE A 165 -15.58 -10.42 -1.33
CA ILE A 165 -14.43 -11.33 -1.44
C ILE A 165 -13.86 -11.66 -0.05
N ASN A 166 -13.74 -10.66 0.83
CA ASN A 166 -13.26 -10.83 2.19
C ASN A 166 -14.21 -11.65 3.08
N GLU A 167 -15.51 -11.67 2.77
CA GLU A 167 -16.49 -12.50 3.47
C GLU A 167 -16.28 -14.00 3.21
N ILE A 168 -15.71 -14.38 2.06
CA ILE A 168 -15.35 -15.77 1.76
C ILE A 168 -14.22 -16.23 2.70
N SER A 169 -13.15 -15.45 2.74
CA SER A 169 -12.05 -15.56 3.71
C SER A 169 -11.12 -14.36 3.54
N ARG A 170 -10.52 -13.92 4.64
CA ARG A 170 -9.50 -12.87 4.65
C ARG A 170 -8.31 -13.21 3.75
N ASP A 171 -7.96 -14.49 3.64
CA ASP A 171 -6.86 -14.95 2.79
C ASP A 171 -7.18 -14.76 1.30
N VAL A 172 -8.45 -14.85 0.90
CA VAL A 172 -8.89 -14.56 -0.49
C VAL A 172 -8.72 -13.08 -0.80
N GLY A 173 -9.04 -12.21 0.14
CA GLY A 173 -8.80 -10.77 0.01
C GLY A 173 -7.33 -10.44 -0.20
N ASP A 174 -6.45 -11.06 0.57
CA ASP A 174 -5.00 -10.91 0.40
C ASP A 174 -4.52 -11.45 -0.95
N ILE A 175 -5.09 -12.55 -1.44
CA ILE A 175 -4.82 -13.09 -2.78
C ILE A 175 -5.32 -12.13 -3.87
N ALA A 176 -6.51 -11.55 -3.72
CA ALA A 176 -7.06 -10.59 -4.67
C ALA A 176 -6.16 -9.35 -4.77
N ILE A 177 -5.70 -8.82 -3.64
CA ILE A 177 -4.72 -7.72 -3.59
C ILE A 177 -3.43 -8.09 -4.34
N LEU A 178 -2.89 -9.29 -4.10
CA LEU A 178 -1.66 -9.74 -4.74
C LEU A 178 -1.85 -9.94 -6.25
N GLU A 179 -2.98 -10.51 -6.69
CA GLU A 179 -3.25 -10.64 -8.12
C GLU A 179 -3.47 -9.26 -8.77
N SER A 180 -4.12 -8.30 -8.12
CA SER A 180 -4.20 -6.91 -8.61
C SER A 180 -2.82 -6.36 -8.95
N MET A 181 -1.90 -6.45 -7.98
CA MET A 181 -0.52 -5.98 -8.16
C MET A 181 0.16 -6.70 -9.32
N ARG A 182 0.04 -8.03 -9.39
CA ARG A 182 0.65 -8.82 -10.46
C ARG A 182 0.10 -8.45 -11.86
N ARG A 183 -1.20 -8.13 -11.96
CA ARG A 183 -1.82 -7.65 -13.21
C ARG A 183 -1.20 -6.33 -13.64
N MET A 184 -1.04 -5.39 -12.70
CA MET A 184 -0.45 -4.08 -12.95
C MET A 184 1.03 -4.18 -13.35
N GLU A 185 1.83 -5.00 -12.64
CA GLU A 185 3.25 -5.23 -12.96
C GLU A 185 3.44 -5.79 -14.38
N LYS A 186 2.57 -6.73 -14.79
CA LYS A 186 2.63 -7.30 -16.14
C LYS A 186 2.17 -6.34 -17.23
N ALA A 187 1.27 -5.42 -16.90
CA ALA A 187 0.74 -4.46 -17.86
C ALA A 187 1.70 -3.28 -18.08
N SER A 188 2.44 -2.89 -17.03
CA SER A 188 3.30 -1.70 -16.97
C SER A 188 4.68 -1.92 -17.57
N GLY A 189 5.35 -0.83 -17.96
CA GLY A 189 6.75 -0.82 -18.39
C GLY A 189 7.72 -0.91 -17.23
N GLU A 190 8.99 -1.19 -17.55
CA GLU A 190 10.06 -1.39 -16.55
C GLU A 190 10.38 -0.15 -15.70
N GLU A 191 10.10 1.04 -16.22
CA GLU A 191 10.33 2.31 -15.53
C GLU A 191 9.05 2.91 -14.92
N ASP A 192 7.90 2.26 -15.16
CA ASP A 192 6.65 2.69 -14.55
C ASP A 192 6.65 2.35 -13.06
N LEU A 193 5.95 3.15 -12.30
CA LEU A 193 5.90 3.04 -10.85
C LEU A 193 4.48 2.79 -10.44
N ILE A 194 4.22 1.63 -9.90
CA ILE A 194 2.91 1.34 -9.35
C ILE A 194 3.01 1.69 -7.86
N PHE A 195 1.95 2.15 -7.20
CA PHE A 195 1.86 2.27 -5.75
C PHE A 195 0.48 2.04 -5.12
N ARG A 196 0.45 1.57 -3.87
CA ARG A 196 -0.80 1.29 -3.14
C ARG A 196 -1.10 2.46 -2.23
N ILE A 197 -2.19 3.16 -2.48
CA ILE A 197 -2.61 4.32 -1.70
C ILE A 197 -3.68 3.99 -0.66
N GLY A 198 -4.35 2.84 -0.80
CA GLY A 198 -5.45 2.44 0.07
C GLY A 198 -5.53 0.93 0.34
N GLY A 199 -6.68 0.49 0.86
CA GLY A 199 -6.94 -0.92 1.15
C GLY A 199 -7.03 -1.76 -0.14
N ASP A 200 -7.74 -1.26 -1.12
CA ASP A 200 -7.99 -1.83 -2.44
C ASP A 200 -7.59 -0.89 -3.57
N GLU A 201 -7.05 0.28 -3.21
CA GLU A 201 -6.71 1.36 -4.13
C GLU A 201 -5.22 1.36 -4.47
N PHE A 202 -4.94 1.34 -5.76
CA PHE A 202 -3.60 1.30 -6.35
C PHE A 202 -3.50 2.38 -7.42
N VAL A 203 -2.29 2.77 -7.79
CA VAL A 203 -2.02 3.77 -8.82
C VAL A 203 -0.81 3.34 -9.62
N ILE A 204 -0.84 3.45 -10.93
CA ILE A 204 0.34 3.37 -11.78
C ILE A 204 0.72 4.79 -12.18
N LEU A 205 1.99 5.11 -12.10
CA LEU A 205 2.61 6.33 -12.58
C LEU A 205 3.52 5.95 -13.74
N THR A 206 3.10 6.34 -14.95
CA THR A 206 3.87 6.04 -16.15
C THR A 206 5.19 6.80 -16.16
N ASN A 207 6.20 6.24 -16.82
CA ASN A 207 7.40 6.96 -17.22
C ASN A 207 7.28 7.49 -18.67
N SER A 208 6.10 7.97 -19.03
CA SER A 208 5.79 8.45 -20.38
C SER A 208 4.67 9.49 -20.35
N SER A 209 4.80 10.51 -21.19
CA SER A 209 3.77 11.51 -21.45
C SER A 209 2.70 11.04 -22.44
N ASP A 210 2.91 9.89 -23.09
CA ASP A 210 2.02 9.34 -24.11
C ASP A 210 0.74 8.77 -23.50
N GLU A 211 -0.40 9.32 -23.93
CA GLU A 211 -1.73 8.88 -23.50
C GLU A 211 -2.06 7.48 -24.01
N GLU A 212 -1.67 7.15 -25.25
CA GLU A 212 -1.95 5.84 -25.85
C GLU A 212 -1.20 4.74 -25.12
N TYR A 213 0.01 5.03 -24.64
CA TYR A 213 0.74 4.14 -23.74
C TYR A 213 -0.04 3.88 -22.45
N ALA A 214 -0.54 4.94 -21.79
CA ALA A 214 -1.31 4.81 -20.56
C ALA A 214 -2.62 4.03 -20.77
N LYS A 215 -3.34 4.30 -21.87
CA LYS A 215 -4.52 3.52 -22.31
C LYS A 215 -4.19 2.05 -22.52
N SER A 216 -3.06 1.75 -23.17
CA SER A 216 -2.65 0.36 -23.39
C SER A 216 -2.44 -0.41 -22.08
N ILE A 217 -1.93 0.26 -21.03
CA ILE A 217 -1.77 -0.34 -19.70
C ILE A 217 -3.15 -0.58 -19.07
N GLN A 218 -4.03 0.44 -19.11
CA GLN A 218 -5.39 0.35 -18.60
C GLN A 218 -6.16 -0.81 -19.25
N GLU A 219 -6.14 -0.91 -20.57
CA GLU A 219 -6.82 -1.97 -21.33
C GLU A 219 -6.28 -3.36 -20.98
N LYS A 220 -4.96 -3.52 -20.85
CA LYS A 220 -4.35 -4.78 -20.41
C LYS A 220 -4.86 -5.20 -19.03
N ILE A 221 -5.00 -4.27 -18.09
CA ILE A 221 -5.50 -4.55 -16.74
C ILE A 221 -6.98 -4.97 -16.81
N LEU A 222 -7.81 -4.19 -17.52
CA LEU A 222 -9.24 -4.44 -17.64
C LEU A 222 -9.57 -5.71 -18.44
N SER A 223 -8.72 -6.12 -19.39
CA SER A 223 -8.89 -7.37 -20.16
C SER A 223 -8.86 -8.64 -19.31
N LEU A 224 -8.41 -8.53 -18.06
CA LEU A 224 -8.36 -9.63 -17.10
C LEU A 224 -9.56 -9.66 -16.14
N ASN A 225 -10.50 -8.70 -16.25
CA ASN A 225 -11.70 -8.68 -15.44
C ASN A 225 -12.56 -9.93 -15.66
N GLY A 226 -13.18 -10.42 -14.58
CA GLY A 226 -13.93 -11.69 -14.59
C GLY A 226 -13.05 -12.95 -14.54
N LYS A 227 -11.73 -12.86 -14.64
CA LYS A 227 -10.85 -14.03 -14.42
C LYS A 227 -10.95 -14.51 -12.99
N LEU A 228 -10.93 -15.84 -12.85
CA LEU A 228 -11.12 -16.55 -11.59
C LEU A 228 -9.82 -16.59 -10.79
N LEU A 229 -9.92 -16.25 -9.50
CA LEU A 229 -8.89 -16.47 -8.50
C LEU A 229 -9.11 -17.85 -7.86
N PRO A 230 -8.15 -18.78 -7.98
CA PRO A 230 -8.28 -20.09 -7.37
C PRO A 230 -8.05 -19.99 -5.85
N TYR A 231 -9.02 -20.48 -5.06
CA TYR A 231 -8.90 -20.56 -3.61
C TYR A 231 -9.71 -21.73 -3.05
N ASP A 232 -9.05 -22.67 -2.35
CA ASP A 232 -9.67 -23.80 -1.63
C ASP A 232 -10.82 -24.49 -2.41
N LYS A 233 -10.54 -24.93 -3.64
CA LYS A 233 -11.48 -25.57 -4.57
C LYS A 233 -12.67 -24.69 -5.00
N LYS A 234 -12.65 -23.40 -4.68
CA LYS A 234 -13.56 -22.38 -5.18
C LYS A 234 -12.83 -21.47 -6.15
N ASP A 235 -13.58 -20.93 -7.10
CA ASP A 235 -13.10 -19.96 -8.05
C ASP A 235 -13.83 -18.64 -7.77
N VAL A 236 -13.08 -17.61 -7.39
CA VAL A 236 -13.64 -16.31 -7.03
C VAL A 236 -13.38 -15.33 -8.18
N PRO A 237 -14.43 -14.84 -8.88
CA PRO A 237 -14.23 -13.87 -9.95
C PRO A 237 -13.72 -12.56 -9.39
N MET A 238 -12.78 -11.94 -10.09
CA MET A 238 -12.16 -10.70 -9.64
C MET A 238 -11.95 -9.73 -10.79
N SER A 239 -12.42 -8.50 -10.56
CA SER A 239 -12.36 -7.39 -11.50
C SER A 239 -11.78 -6.15 -10.82
N LEU A 240 -11.22 -5.27 -11.63
CA LEU A 240 -10.65 -4.00 -11.23
C LEU A 240 -11.36 -2.86 -11.97
N TYR A 241 -11.55 -1.74 -11.28
CA TYR A 241 -11.68 -0.43 -11.92
C TYR A 241 -10.29 0.06 -12.33
N ALA A 242 -10.21 0.81 -13.42
CA ALA A 242 -8.98 1.49 -13.82
C ALA A 242 -9.32 2.84 -14.49
N VAL A 243 -8.81 3.94 -13.97
CA VAL A 243 -9.11 5.32 -14.43
C VAL A 243 -7.82 6.06 -14.74
N LEU A 244 -7.77 6.69 -15.92
CA LEU A 244 -6.62 7.48 -16.37
C LEU A 244 -6.76 8.94 -15.97
N ARG A 245 -5.66 9.52 -15.47
CA ARG A 245 -5.57 10.96 -15.20
C ARG A 245 -4.23 11.49 -15.66
N LYS A 246 -4.24 12.53 -16.48
CA LYS A 246 -3.03 13.24 -16.85
C LYS A 246 -2.52 14.02 -15.65
N ASN A 247 -1.23 13.93 -15.40
CA ASN A 247 -0.59 14.69 -14.34
C ASN A 247 -0.13 16.06 -14.88
N ASP A 248 -0.72 17.15 -14.37
CA ASP A 248 -0.23 18.52 -14.63
C ASP A 248 0.18 19.18 -13.29
N PHE A 249 1.49 19.14 -13.01
CA PHE A 249 2.06 19.55 -11.72
C PHE A 249 2.13 21.06 -11.49
N LYS A 250 1.64 21.90 -12.39
CA LYS A 250 1.88 23.34 -12.29
C LYS A 250 1.27 24.02 -11.05
N ALA A 251 0.39 23.37 -10.28
CA ALA A 251 -0.20 23.99 -9.08
C ALA A 251 -0.64 23.05 -7.93
N LEU A 252 -0.33 21.75 -7.94
CA LEU A 252 -0.94 20.83 -6.97
C LEU A 252 -0.28 20.84 -5.59
N LYS A 253 -1.06 21.18 -4.56
CA LYS A 253 -0.69 20.99 -3.15
C LYS A 253 -0.73 19.50 -2.81
N TYR A 254 0.04 19.10 -1.80
CA TYR A 254 0.11 17.72 -1.30
C TYR A 254 -1.26 17.08 -1.04
N SER A 255 -2.17 17.83 -0.42
CA SER A 255 -3.54 17.38 -0.12
C SER A 255 -4.36 17.11 -1.39
N GLU A 256 -4.16 17.90 -2.44
CA GLU A 256 -4.91 17.81 -3.69
C GLU A 256 -4.41 16.67 -4.59
N LEU A 257 -3.12 16.31 -4.47
CA LEU A 257 -2.57 15.16 -5.17
C LEU A 257 -3.27 13.86 -4.75
N PHE A 258 -3.48 13.66 -3.45
CA PHE A 258 -4.10 12.44 -2.94
C PHE A 258 -5.55 12.29 -3.43
N ASP A 259 -6.34 13.37 -3.35
CA ASP A 259 -7.71 13.37 -3.88
C ASP A 259 -7.75 13.10 -5.39
N ASN A 260 -6.76 13.60 -6.14
CA ASN A 260 -6.60 13.35 -7.57
C ASN A 260 -6.06 11.97 -7.92
N LEU A 261 -5.63 11.16 -6.95
CA LEU A 261 -5.21 9.79 -7.16
C LEU A 261 -6.32 8.78 -6.83
N MET A 262 -7.36 9.21 -6.11
CA MET A 262 -8.47 8.35 -5.69
C MET A 262 -9.56 8.25 -6.77
N ILE A 263 -10.07 7.06 -7.02
CA ILE A 263 -11.23 6.88 -7.92
C ILE A 263 -12.49 7.35 -7.19
N LYS A 264 -13.23 8.27 -7.79
CA LYS A 264 -14.50 8.79 -7.26
C LYS A 264 -15.63 7.80 -7.55
N MET A 265 -16.66 7.78 -6.70
CA MET A 265 -17.80 6.87 -6.83
C MET A 265 -18.52 6.99 -8.18
N GLU A 266 -18.62 8.21 -8.74
CA GLU A 266 -19.21 8.48 -10.05
C GLU A 266 -18.45 7.79 -11.19
N GLU A 267 -17.11 7.71 -11.09
CA GLU A 267 -16.27 7.06 -12.11
C GLU A 267 -16.43 5.52 -12.04
N LYS A 268 -16.62 4.96 -10.84
CA LYS A 268 -16.89 3.52 -10.65
C LYS A 268 -18.21 3.10 -11.31
N GLN A 269 -19.24 3.96 -11.28
CA GLN A 269 -20.55 3.69 -11.91
C GLN A 269 -20.51 3.68 -13.44
N SER A 270 -19.53 4.37 -14.06
CA SER A 270 -19.38 4.41 -15.52
C SER A 270 -18.71 3.17 -16.13
N GLN A 271 -18.08 2.34 -15.30
CA GLN A 271 -17.35 1.12 -15.69
C GLN A 271 -18.00 -0.17 -15.16
N GLY A 272 -19.12 -0.05 -14.43
CA GLY A 272 -19.85 -1.15 -13.80
C GLY A 272 -20.94 -1.75 -14.68
#